data_AF-A0A3D4RXC0-F1
#
_entry.id   AF-A0A3D4RXC0-F1
#
_cell.length_a   1.000
_cell.length_b   1.000
_cell.length_c   1.000
_cell.angle_alpha   90.00
_cell.angle_beta   90.00
_cell.angle_gamma   90.00
#
_symmetry.space_group_name_H-M   'P 1'
#
loop_
_entity.id
_entity.type
_entity.pdbx_description
1 polymer ?
#
loop_
_entity_poly.entity_id
_entity_poly.type
_entity_poly.pdbx_seq_one_letter_code
_entity_poly.pdbx_strand_id
1 'polypeptide(L)'
;MNFAESEKRTMKIVILPSLILLLATLSSGSLGQEASVDCDTAKEEIAKLEAEKKSSLEQMEKGVTSIIPSTAVLHLLTGTQQKSKEIASGEYNERIDARIEQIKSTCGIE
;
A
#
# COMPACT_ATOMS: atom_id res chain seq x y z
N MET A 1 -13.93 -47.81 11.81
CA MET A 1 -13.20 -48.01 13.08
C MET A 1 -11.78 -48.43 12.75
N ASN A 2 -10.84 -47.86 13.52
CA ASN A 2 -9.37 -47.90 13.49
C ASN A 2 -8.65 -49.15 12.94
N PHE A 3 -7.38 -48.95 12.57
CA PHE A 3 -6.17 -49.80 12.73
C PHE A 3 -5.25 -49.58 11.49
N ALA A 4 -4.28 -48.67 11.54
CA ALA A 4 -2.97 -48.75 12.21
C ALA A 4 -1.88 -49.41 11.35
N GLU A 5 -0.77 -48.67 11.21
CA GLU A 5 0.62 -49.10 11.08
C GLU A 5 1.03 -50.03 9.92
N SER A 6 1.79 -49.51 8.96
CA SER A 6 3.26 -49.44 9.00
C SER A 6 3.91 -50.80 8.70
N GLU A 7 4.15 -51.07 7.41
CA GLU A 7 5.03 -52.15 7.02
C GLU A 7 6.31 -51.60 6.39
N LYS A 8 7.39 -51.83 7.13
CA LYS A 8 8.78 -51.55 6.77
C LYS A 8 9.15 -52.23 5.47
N ARG A 9 9.76 -51.51 4.54
CA ARG A 9 10.81 -52.09 3.69
C ARG A 9 11.96 -51.11 3.47
N THR A 10 13.04 -51.45 4.14
CA THR A 10 14.43 -51.05 3.97
C THR A 10 14.84 -50.69 2.54
N MET A 11 15.28 -49.45 2.38
CA MET A 11 16.53 -49.04 1.73
C MET A 11 16.92 -49.79 0.44
N LYS A 12 16.46 -49.27 -0.69
CA LYS A 12 17.31 -49.10 -1.88
C LYS A 12 17.08 -47.70 -2.44
N ILE A 13 18.03 -46.84 -2.13
CA ILE A 13 18.33 -45.60 -2.84
C ILE A 13 18.37 -45.93 -4.33
N VAL A 14 17.35 -45.50 -5.07
CA VAL A 14 17.40 -45.35 -6.52
C VAL A 14 16.91 -43.94 -6.81
N ILE A 15 17.89 -43.07 -7.04
CA ILE A 15 17.70 -41.71 -7.51
C ILE A 15 16.99 -41.81 -8.87
N LEU A 16 15.73 -41.36 -8.93
CA LEU A 16 15.03 -41.07 -10.18
C LEU A 16 14.79 -39.55 -10.21
N PRO A 17 15.44 -38.83 -11.14
CA PRO A 17 15.39 -37.38 -11.19
C PRO A 17 14.16 -36.92 -11.98
N SER A 18 13.68 -35.72 -11.65
CA SER A 18 12.78 -34.85 -12.46
C SER A 18 11.31 -34.83 -12.06
N LEU A 19 10.75 -33.61 -12.16
CA LEU A 19 9.35 -33.16 -11.95
C LEU A 19 8.95 -33.02 -10.47
N ILE A 20 8.74 -31.83 -9.89
CA ILE A 20 8.49 -30.49 -10.39
C ILE A 20 8.97 -29.51 -9.30
N LEU A 21 9.93 -28.64 -9.63
CA LEU A 21 10.27 -27.48 -8.82
C LEU A 21 9.29 -26.36 -9.22
N LEU A 22 8.13 -26.28 -8.55
CA LEU A 22 7.23 -25.13 -8.68
C LEU A 22 7.85 -23.96 -7.91
N LEU A 23 8.76 -23.22 -8.56
CA LEU A 23 9.04 -21.84 -8.16
C LEU A 23 7.75 -21.06 -8.41
N ALA A 24 7.00 -20.79 -7.35
CA ALA A 24 6.01 -19.74 -7.37
C ALA A 24 6.76 -18.43 -7.68
N THR A 25 6.62 -17.94 -8.90
CA THR A 25 7.04 -16.60 -9.29
C THR A 25 6.30 -15.64 -8.38
N LEU A 26 7.01 -14.99 -7.45
CA LEU A 26 6.47 -13.81 -6.77
C LEU A 26 6.18 -12.79 -7.87
N SER A 27 4.91 -12.59 -8.18
CA SER A 27 4.45 -11.53 -9.06
C SER A 27 5.03 -10.22 -8.52
N SER A 28 5.87 -9.56 -9.32
CA SER A 28 6.34 -8.21 -9.00
C SER A 28 5.11 -7.32 -8.82
N GLY A 29 4.74 -7.04 -7.58
CA GLY A 29 3.91 -5.89 -7.29
C GLY A 29 4.66 -4.68 -7.83
N SER A 30 4.01 -3.93 -8.72
CA SER A 30 4.54 -2.64 -9.18
C SER A 30 4.98 -1.86 -7.95
N LEU A 31 6.29 -1.65 -7.81
CA LEU A 31 6.86 -0.84 -6.75
C LEU A 31 6.20 0.53 -6.85
N GLY A 32 5.71 1.04 -5.71
CA GLY A 32 4.89 2.24 -5.60
C GLY A 32 5.34 3.32 -6.58
N GLN A 33 4.52 3.55 -7.60
CA GLN A 33 4.70 4.69 -8.46
C GLN A 33 4.24 5.89 -7.64
N GLU A 34 5.13 6.81 -7.32
CA GLU A 34 4.70 8.05 -6.68
C GLU A 34 3.71 8.75 -7.61
N ALA A 35 2.67 9.37 -7.03
CA ALA A 35 1.69 10.09 -7.83
C ALA A 35 2.37 11.11 -8.73
N SER A 36 2.07 11.08 -10.02
CA SER A 36 2.52 12.15 -10.92
C SER A 36 1.83 13.44 -10.52
N VAL A 37 2.57 14.56 -10.57
CA VAL A 37 1.97 15.88 -10.36
C VAL A 37 1.37 16.35 -11.68
N ASP A 38 0.10 16.76 -11.65
CA ASP A 38 -0.58 17.42 -12.76
C ASP A 38 -0.86 18.88 -12.41
N CYS A 39 -0.17 19.79 -13.10
CA CYS A 39 -0.27 21.23 -12.81
C CYS A 39 -1.56 21.87 -13.31
N ASP A 40 -2.29 21.22 -14.23
CA ASP A 40 -3.61 21.70 -14.68
C ASP A 40 -4.66 21.53 -13.57
N THR A 41 -4.50 20.52 -12.71
CA THR A 41 -5.42 20.19 -11.61
C THR A 41 -4.85 20.43 -10.21
N ALA A 42 -3.62 20.94 -10.10
CA ALA A 42 -2.89 21.10 -8.84
C ALA A 42 -3.67 21.83 -7.72
N LYS A 43 -4.44 22.88 -8.05
CA LYS A 43 -5.24 23.60 -7.05
C LYS A 43 -6.35 22.74 -6.46
N GLU A 44 -6.99 21.92 -7.28
CA GLU A 44 -8.04 21.00 -6.82
C GLU A 44 -7.43 19.85 -6.01
N GLU A 45 -6.27 19.32 -6.44
CA GLU A 45 -5.52 18.30 -5.71
C GLU A 45 -5.13 18.80 -4.31
N ILE A 46 -4.53 20.00 -4.21
CA ILE A 46 -4.17 20.63 -2.93
C ILE A 46 -5.41 20.81 -2.04
N ALA A 47 -6.52 21.33 -2.58
CA ALA A 47 -7.74 21.54 -1.80
C ALA A 47 -8.32 20.22 -1.23
N LYS A 48 -8.26 19.13 -2.01
CA LYS A 48 -8.67 17.79 -1.54
C LYS A 48 -7.75 17.28 -0.44
N LEU A 49 -6.45 17.44 -0.61
CA LEU A 49 -5.44 17.04 0.37
C LEU A 49 -5.61 17.83 1.69
N GLU A 50 -5.82 19.15 1.62
CA GLU A 50 -6.05 19.99 2.79
C GLU A 50 -7.35 19.64 3.53
N ALA A 51 -8.44 19.38 2.80
CA ALA A 51 -9.71 18.97 3.39
C ALA A 51 -9.59 17.64 4.14
N GLU A 52 -8.87 16.69 3.56
CA GLU A 52 -8.59 15.40 4.17
C GLU A 52 -7.68 15.53 5.39
N LYS A 53 -6.61 16.33 5.32
CA LYS A 53 -5.75 16.64 6.47
C LYS A 53 -6.56 17.21 7.63
N LYS A 54 -7.46 18.15 7.34
CA LYS A 54 -8.35 18.73 8.36
C LYS A 54 -9.21 17.66 9.02
N SER A 55 -9.86 16.81 8.22
CA SER A 55 -10.64 15.68 8.74
C SER A 55 -9.79 14.75 9.62
N SER A 56 -8.57 14.45 9.18
CA SER A 56 -7.63 13.62 9.93
C SER A 56 -7.25 14.23 11.28
N LEU A 57 -6.95 15.53 11.33
CA LEU A 57 -6.69 16.25 12.58
C LEU A 57 -7.90 16.25 13.53
N GLU A 58 -9.11 16.47 13.02
CA GLU A 58 -10.34 16.40 13.82
C GLU A 58 -10.58 15.00 14.41
N GLN A 59 -10.16 13.94 13.70
CA GLN A 59 -10.20 12.57 14.22
C GLN A 59 -9.12 12.34 15.29
N MET A 60 -7.92 12.90 15.11
CA MET A 60 -6.87 12.85 16.12
C MET A 60 -7.27 13.53 17.42
N GLU A 61 -7.96 14.67 17.36
CA GLU A 61 -8.53 15.36 18.53
C GLU A 61 -9.55 14.50 19.27
N LYS A 62 -10.23 13.59 18.56
CA LYS A 62 -11.15 12.58 19.12
C LYS A 62 -10.44 11.33 19.62
N GLY A 63 -9.11 11.29 19.59
CA GLY A 63 -8.29 10.17 20.05
C GLY A 63 -8.08 9.06 19.01
N VAL A 64 -8.40 9.31 17.73
CA VAL A 64 -8.18 8.34 16.65
C VAL A 64 -6.70 8.32 16.27
N THR A 65 -6.05 7.18 16.50
CA THR A 65 -4.60 7.00 16.25
C THR A 65 -4.28 6.45 14.86
N SER A 66 -5.29 5.97 14.12
CA SER A 66 -5.16 5.42 12.78
C SER A 66 -6.36 5.78 11.93
N ILE A 67 -6.14 6.09 10.65
CA ILE A 67 -7.16 6.55 9.71
C ILE A 67 -7.07 5.74 8.42
N ILE A 68 -8.24 5.52 7.81
CA ILE A 68 -8.36 4.97 6.47
C ILE A 68 -8.51 6.15 5.51
N PRO A 69 -7.52 6.42 4.63
CA PRO A 69 -7.61 7.48 3.64
C PRO A 69 -8.84 7.34 2.75
N SER A 70 -9.40 8.44 2.27
CA SER A 70 -10.29 8.33 1.12
C SER A 70 -9.54 7.74 -0.09
N THR A 71 -10.20 6.90 -0.90
CA THR A 71 -9.57 6.32 -2.11
C THR A 71 -9.06 7.41 -3.05
N ALA A 72 -9.76 8.54 -3.12
CA ALA A 72 -9.32 9.70 -3.90
C ALA A 72 -7.98 10.24 -3.39
N VAL A 73 -7.83 10.50 -2.08
CA VAL A 73 -6.55 10.98 -1.54
C VAL A 73 -5.46 9.92 -1.64
N LEU A 74 -5.77 8.65 -1.42
CA LEU A 74 -4.79 7.59 -1.62
C LEU A 74 -4.29 7.55 -3.07
N HIS A 75 -5.17 7.78 -4.05
CA HIS A 75 -4.78 7.92 -5.45
C HIS A 75 -3.86 9.12 -5.68
N LEU A 76 -4.15 10.26 -5.05
CA LEU A 76 -3.30 11.46 -5.12
C LEU A 76 -1.93 11.26 -4.44
N LEU A 77 -1.82 10.37 -3.45
CA LEU A 77 -0.55 10.06 -2.80
C LEU A 77 0.27 9.02 -3.58
N THR A 78 -0.38 8.08 -4.27
CA THR A 78 0.26 6.87 -4.83
C THR A 78 0.10 6.70 -6.34
N GLY A 79 -0.50 7.66 -7.03
CA GLY A 79 -0.70 7.68 -8.48
C GLY A 79 -1.61 6.58 -9.03
N THR A 80 -2.15 5.72 -8.17
CA THR A 80 -2.86 4.51 -8.59
C THR A 80 -4.14 4.33 -7.77
N GLN A 81 -5.16 3.75 -8.38
CA GLN A 81 -6.43 3.48 -7.70
C GLN A 81 -6.22 2.29 -6.75
N GLN A 82 -5.78 2.57 -5.53
CA GLN A 82 -5.51 1.57 -4.51
C GLN A 82 -6.68 1.44 -3.53
N LYS A 83 -6.79 0.28 -2.87
CA LYS A 83 -7.69 0.15 -1.72
C LYS A 83 -7.09 0.85 -0.52
N SER A 84 -7.90 1.67 0.16
CA SER A 84 -7.51 2.30 1.41
C SER A 84 -7.20 1.28 2.50
N LYS A 85 -6.14 1.57 3.26
CA LYS A 85 -5.70 0.81 4.43
C LYS A 85 -5.55 1.76 5.60
N GLU A 86 -5.61 1.23 6.81
CA GLU A 86 -5.29 1.99 8.02
C GLU A 86 -3.83 2.46 7.98
N ILE A 87 -3.63 3.74 8.29
CA ILE A 87 -2.34 4.43 8.41
C ILE A 87 -2.38 5.23 9.72
N ALA A 88 -1.28 5.26 10.46
CA ALA A 88 -1.17 6.09 11.65
C ALA A 88 -1.51 7.56 11.32
N SER A 89 -2.39 8.20 12.09
CA SER A 89 -2.93 9.53 11.74
C SER A 89 -1.85 10.60 11.59
N GLY A 90 -0.80 10.54 12.42
CA GLY A 90 0.35 11.44 12.33
C GLY A 90 1.12 11.26 11.02
N GLU A 91 1.50 10.02 10.72
CA GLU A 91 2.19 9.64 9.47
C GLU A 91 1.35 10.00 8.23
N TYR A 92 0.03 9.84 8.33
CA TYR A 92 -0.87 10.20 7.24
C TYR A 92 -0.86 11.71 6.94
N ASN A 93 -0.90 12.55 7.98
CA ASN A 93 -0.82 14.00 7.82
C ASN A 93 0.53 14.45 7.25
N GLU A 94 1.63 13.83 7.68
CA GLU A 94 2.96 14.10 7.14
C GLU A 94 3.06 13.77 5.64
N ARG A 95 2.48 12.63 5.23
CA ARG A 95 2.43 12.25 3.80
C ARG A 95 1.60 13.24 2.98
N ILE A 96 0.49 13.74 3.52
CA ILE A 96 -0.30 14.77 2.87
C ILE A 96 0.51 16.07 2.72
N ASP A 97 1.20 16.50 3.76
CA ASP A 97 2.02 17.72 3.71
C ASP A 97 3.15 17.62 2.70
N ALA A 98 3.90 16.51 2.72
CA ALA A 98 4.95 16.25 1.75
C ALA A 98 4.42 16.28 0.31
N ARG A 99 3.22 15.73 0.08
CA ARG A 99 2.58 15.75 -1.23
C ARG A 99 2.17 17.16 -1.66
N ILE A 100 1.58 17.96 -0.76
CA ILE A 100 1.22 19.35 -1.04
C ILE A 100 2.48 20.16 -1.40
N GLU A 101 3.56 20.03 -0.63
CA GLU A 101 4.83 20.69 -0.90
C GLU A 101 5.42 20.27 -2.25
N GLN A 102 5.37 18.98 -2.58
CA GLN A 102 5.79 18.48 -3.89
C GLN A 102 4.99 19.11 -5.03
N ILE A 103 3.66 19.17 -4.93
CA ILE A 103 2.80 19.80 -5.95
C ILE A 103 3.14 21.29 -6.08
N LYS A 104 3.23 22.00 -4.96
CA LYS A 104 3.57 23.42 -4.92
C LYS A 104 4.91 23.72 -5.59
N SER A 105 5.95 22.97 -5.20
CA SER A 105 7.29 23.10 -5.77
C SER A 105 7.32 22.77 -7.26
N THR A 106 6.63 21.71 -7.69
CA THR A 106 6.62 21.27 -9.08
C THR A 106 5.85 22.23 -9.99
N CYS A 107 4.75 22.80 -9.52
CA CYS A 107 3.87 23.67 -10.30
C CYS A 107 4.13 25.17 -10.10
N GLY A 108 5.08 25.55 -9.25
CA GLY A 108 5.37 26.95 -8.95
C GLY A 108 4.23 27.68 -8.23
N ILE A 109 3.56 27.00 -7.30
CA ILE A 109 2.46 27.54 -6.49
C ILE A 109 2.99 27.89 -5.11
N GLU A 110 2.69 29.08 -4.61
CA GLU A 110 3.01 29.54 -3.25
C GLU A 110 1.91 29.15 -2.24
#